data_AF-A0A3F3QE02-F1
#
_entry.id   AF-A0A3F3QE02-F1
#
_cell.length_a   1.000
_cell.length_b   1.000
_cell.length_c   1.000
_cell.angle_alpha   90.00
_cell.angle_beta   90.00
_cell.angle_gamma   90.00
#
_symmetry.space_group_name_H-M   'P 1'
#
loop_
_entity.id
_entity.type
_entity.pdbx_description
1 polymer ?
#
loop_
_entity_poly.entity_id
_entity_poly.type
_entity_poly.pdbx_seq_one_letter_code
_entity_poly.pdbx_strand_id
1 'polypeptide(L)'
;MTAPGSEHWLASTAPTEGSLEHLQQQYAGYCHALMSSLADADKAQVTLYEFLATNSDTSEFIQLVDRSRRIKELLQNSDFSSTVWVPSNIALRRLRNELSEEDILALLQRHISPCFLPISFLLTAPTVDTLFYPDRLNGTQRITVRPSLNGLCVNSHATVIEQDHLVANGLVHLMDQVLSPRPTIGAFLAALPPSDFDLFQSAVKQSEAVQNILEDESRRGGTIFVPTNEAFRKLPEDVHTFLFSDEGAISLQALLRYHVVSNQSLYSIVSTIRTRRQSISYRCQKLHLIIRFLPLRHRRIACGVYSREFVAFPCLCA
;
A
#
# COMPACT_ATOMS: atom_id res chain seq x y z
N MET A 1 -27.22 35.78 -16.52
CA MET A 1 -26.32 35.46 -15.40
C MET A 1 -26.37 33.96 -15.21
N THR A 2 -25.53 33.25 -15.96
CA THR A 2 -25.42 31.78 -16.00
C THR A 2 -24.44 31.31 -14.93
N ALA A 3 -24.81 30.28 -14.17
CA ALA A 3 -23.99 29.67 -13.15
C ALA A 3 -22.78 28.91 -13.75
N PRO A 4 -21.61 28.87 -13.11
CA PRO A 4 -20.57 27.91 -13.45
C PRO A 4 -20.69 26.70 -12.51
N GLY A 5 -21.36 25.66 -13.01
CA GLY A 5 -21.21 24.28 -12.52
C GLY A 5 -20.23 23.52 -13.41
N SER A 6 -19.58 22.50 -12.83
CA SER A 6 -18.78 21.41 -13.45
C SER A 6 -17.26 21.35 -13.24
N GLU A 7 -16.68 21.94 -12.19
CA GLU A 7 -15.27 21.76 -11.80
C GLU A 7 -15.06 20.91 -10.52
N HIS A 8 -15.98 19.97 -10.24
CA HIS A 8 -15.95 19.13 -9.03
C HIS A 8 -15.58 17.65 -9.30
N TRP A 9 -15.19 17.30 -10.53
CA TRP A 9 -15.23 15.91 -11.06
C TRP A 9 -13.99 15.01 -10.83
N LEU A 10 -13.20 15.32 -9.79
CA LEU A 10 -12.24 14.37 -9.20
C LEU A 10 -12.63 13.98 -7.77
N ALA A 11 -13.90 14.17 -7.40
CA ALA A 11 -14.37 13.99 -6.03
C ALA A 11 -14.38 12.54 -5.51
N SER A 12 -14.09 11.53 -6.33
CA SER A 12 -13.60 10.25 -5.82
C SER A 12 -12.81 9.54 -6.94
N THR A 13 -11.66 8.97 -6.59
CA THR A 13 -10.93 7.96 -7.40
C THR A 13 -10.12 8.37 -8.64
N ALA A 14 -9.69 9.63 -8.84
CA ALA A 14 -8.58 9.92 -9.78
C ALA A 14 -7.80 11.19 -9.39
N PRO A 15 -6.50 11.29 -9.71
CA PRO A 15 -5.66 12.43 -9.33
C PRO A 15 -5.90 13.69 -10.19
N THR A 16 -5.75 14.87 -9.57
CA THR A 16 -5.92 16.21 -10.18
C THR A 16 -4.80 16.62 -11.13
N GLU A 17 -5.04 17.59 -12.00
CA GLU A 17 -4.04 18.19 -12.91
C GLU A 17 -2.84 18.78 -12.12
N GLY A 18 -3.09 19.41 -10.97
CA GLY A 18 -2.03 19.84 -10.04
C GLY A 18 -1.35 18.67 -9.29
N SER A 19 -2.05 17.56 -9.04
CA SER A 19 -1.43 16.33 -8.53
C SER A 19 -0.61 15.63 -9.61
N LEU A 20 -1.02 15.73 -10.88
CA LEU A 20 -0.28 15.24 -12.04
C LEU A 20 0.96 16.08 -12.27
N GLU A 21 0.89 17.41 -12.17
CA GLU A 21 2.09 18.27 -12.19
C GLU A 21 3.00 18.00 -10.99
N HIS A 22 2.45 17.74 -9.80
CA HIS A 22 3.26 17.41 -8.61
C HIS A 22 3.91 16.03 -8.73
N LEU A 23 3.20 15.02 -9.24
CA LEU A 23 3.75 13.69 -9.52
C LEU A 23 4.77 13.78 -10.67
N GLN A 24 4.45 14.48 -11.75
CA GLN A 24 5.36 14.75 -12.86
C GLN A 24 6.59 15.50 -12.38
N GLN A 25 6.50 16.50 -11.49
CA GLN A 25 7.66 17.18 -10.89
C GLN A 25 8.42 16.29 -9.91
N GLN A 26 7.72 15.52 -9.08
CA GLN A 26 8.30 14.57 -8.13
C GLN A 26 9.12 13.49 -8.86
N TYR A 27 8.67 13.09 -10.05
CA TYR A 27 9.33 12.10 -10.89
C TYR A 27 10.11 12.72 -12.07
N ALA A 28 10.06 14.04 -12.31
CA ALA A 28 10.61 14.69 -13.51
C ALA A 28 12.10 14.42 -13.68
N GLY A 29 12.87 14.46 -12.59
CA GLY A 29 14.30 14.18 -12.62
C GLY A 29 14.65 12.72 -12.96
N TYR A 30 13.76 11.77 -12.64
CA TYR A 30 13.93 10.34 -12.94
C TYR A 30 13.36 9.98 -14.31
N CYS A 31 12.17 10.51 -14.64
CA CYS A 31 11.55 10.39 -15.94
C CYS A 31 12.47 10.95 -17.03
N HIS A 32 13.14 12.09 -16.84
CA HIS A 32 14.01 12.67 -17.88
C HIS A 32 15.23 11.79 -18.21
N ALA A 33 15.83 11.10 -17.22
CA ALA A 33 16.94 10.17 -17.44
C ALA A 33 16.49 8.87 -18.14
N LEU A 34 15.33 8.32 -17.75
CA LEU A 34 14.73 7.15 -18.39
C LEU A 34 14.10 7.46 -19.76
N MET A 35 13.67 8.69 -19.99
CA MET A 35 13.18 9.17 -21.29
C MET A 35 14.28 9.13 -22.36
N SER A 36 15.56 9.26 -21.98
CA SER A 36 16.67 9.05 -22.92
C SER A 36 16.79 7.58 -23.37
N SER A 37 16.38 6.62 -22.53
CA SER A 37 16.19 5.21 -22.89
C SER A 37 14.87 4.97 -23.66
N LEU A 38 13.91 5.90 -23.58
CA LEU A 38 12.68 5.96 -24.36
C LEU A 38 12.85 6.66 -25.71
N ALA A 39 14.06 7.11 -26.09
CA ALA A 39 14.31 7.54 -27.48
C ALA A 39 14.11 6.38 -28.48
N ASP A 40 14.08 5.13 -28.01
CA ASP A 40 13.61 3.97 -28.78
C ASP A 40 12.08 3.75 -28.72
N ALA A 41 11.34 4.42 -27.83
CA ALA A 41 9.87 4.34 -27.71
C ALA A 41 9.13 5.04 -28.85
N ASP A 42 9.79 5.97 -29.56
CA ASP A 42 9.31 6.47 -30.87
C ASP A 42 9.14 5.34 -31.91
N LYS A 43 9.61 4.11 -31.63
CA LYS A 43 9.33 2.92 -32.44
C LYS A 43 8.09 2.12 -32.00
N ALA A 44 7.57 2.33 -30.79
CA ALA A 44 6.38 1.61 -30.33
C ALA A 44 5.14 2.29 -30.92
N GLN A 45 4.61 1.74 -32.02
CA GLN A 45 3.43 2.28 -32.71
C GLN A 45 2.10 1.93 -32.04
N VAL A 46 2.13 1.13 -30.98
CA VAL A 46 0.95 0.50 -30.37
C VAL A 46 0.72 1.13 -28.99
N THR A 47 -0.50 1.59 -28.73
CA THR A 47 -0.93 2.11 -27.42
C THR A 47 -1.10 1.00 -26.39
N LEU A 48 -1.20 1.35 -25.10
CA LEU A 48 -1.55 0.44 -24.01
C LEU A 48 -2.83 -0.32 -24.33
N TYR A 49 -3.87 0.37 -24.79
CA TYR A 49 -5.12 -0.28 -25.17
C TYR A 49 -4.94 -1.29 -26.31
N GLU A 50 -4.24 -0.92 -27.38
CA GLU A 50 -4.04 -1.79 -28.54
C GLU A 50 -3.16 -3.00 -28.19
N PHE A 51 -2.14 -2.82 -27.35
CA PHE A 51 -1.32 -3.92 -26.84
C PHE A 51 -2.18 -4.93 -26.07
N LEU A 52 -3.00 -4.44 -25.14
CA LEU A 52 -3.90 -5.27 -24.33
C LEU A 52 -4.98 -5.98 -25.18
N ALA A 53 -5.43 -5.34 -26.26
CA ALA A 53 -6.44 -5.90 -27.17
C ALA A 53 -5.87 -6.97 -28.11
N THR A 54 -4.59 -6.86 -28.48
CA THR A 54 -3.96 -7.77 -29.44
C THR A 54 -3.30 -8.97 -28.74
N ASN A 55 -2.86 -8.81 -27.49
CA ASN A 55 -2.20 -9.88 -26.73
C ASN A 55 -3.21 -10.87 -26.13
N SER A 56 -3.06 -12.16 -26.44
CA SER A 56 -3.92 -13.23 -25.92
C SER A 56 -3.87 -13.35 -24.39
N ASP A 57 -2.73 -13.06 -23.78
CA ASP A 57 -2.48 -13.23 -22.35
C ASP A 57 -3.15 -12.15 -21.49
N THR A 58 -3.67 -11.10 -22.14
CA THR A 58 -4.38 -9.97 -21.50
C THR A 58 -5.87 -9.92 -21.85
N SER A 59 -6.38 -10.93 -22.57
CA SER A 59 -7.75 -10.97 -23.10
C SER A 59 -8.86 -10.88 -22.04
N GLU A 60 -8.64 -11.33 -20.80
CA GLU A 60 -9.61 -11.15 -19.70
C GLU A 60 -9.55 -9.73 -19.13
N PHE A 61 -8.36 -9.11 -19.09
CA PHE A 61 -8.20 -7.76 -18.54
C PHE A 61 -8.80 -6.71 -19.48
N ILE A 62 -8.59 -6.84 -20.79
CA ILE A 62 -9.17 -5.91 -21.77
C ILE A 62 -10.69 -5.94 -21.78
N GLN A 63 -11.32 -7.09 -21.52
CA GLN A 63 -12.78 -7.18 -21.35
C GLN A 63 -13.29 -6.33 -20.18
N LEU A 64 -12.52 -6.24 -19.08
CA LEU A 64 -12.85 -5.36 -17.96
C LEU A 64 -12.65 -3.89 -18.32
N VAL A 65 -11.55 -3.58 -19.03
CA VAL A 65 -11.29 -2.22 -19.54
C VAL A 65 -12.43 -1.75 -20.45
N ASP A 66 -12.93 -2.60 -21.34
CA ASP A 66 -14.02 -2.26 -22.26
C ASP A 66 -15.35 -1.92 -21.57
N ARG A 67 -15.56 -2.43 -20.34
CA ARG A 67 -16.72 -2.07 -19.52
C ARG A 67 -16.58 -0.67 -18.91
N SER A 68 -15.36 -0.18 -18.74
CA SER A 68 -15.08 1.14 -18.20
C SER A 68 -14.62 2.11 -19.30
N ARG A 69 -15.59 2.85 -19.86
CA ARG A 69 -15.33 3.90 -20.87
C ARG A 69 -14.17 4.83 -20.47
N ARG A 70 -14.15 5.26 -19.20
CA ARG A 70 -13.14 6.19 -18.66
C ARG A 70 -11.73 5.60 -18.69
N ILE A 71 -11.56 4.34 -18.30
CA ILE A 71 -10.25 3.68 -18.31
C ILE A 71 -9.82 3.39 -19.76
N LYS A 72 -10.75 2.98 -20.62
CA LYS A 72 -10.49 2.79 -22.05
C LYS A 72 -9.94 4.05 -22.71
N GLU A 73 -10.62 5.19 -22.54
CA GLU A 73 -10.17 6.49 -23.06
C GLU A 73 -8.78 6.87 -22.53
N LEU A 74 -8.49 6.61 -21.25
CA LEU A 74 -7.18 6.85 -20.65
C LEU A 74 -6.06 6.00 -21.28
N LEU A 75 -6.31 4.71 -21.54
CA LEU A 75 -5.30 3.81 -22.11
C LEU A 75 -5.08 4.04 -23.62
N GLN A 76 -6.02 4.70 -24.30
CA GLN A 76 -5.89 5.14 -25.70
C GLN A 76 -5.18 6.49 -25.84
N ASN A 77 -5.12 7.29 -24.77
CA ASN A 77 -4.54 8.61 -24.82
C ASN A 77 -3.00 8.55 -24.89
N SER A 78 -2.44 8.99 -26.02
CA SER A 78 -0.99 9.02 -26.24
C SER A 78 -0.26 10.06 -25.39
N ASP A 79 -0.95 11.11 -24.94
CA ASP A 79 -0.35 12.17 -24.13
C ASP A 79 -0.21 11.79 -22.65
N PHE A 80 -0.84 10.68 -22.24
CA PHE A 80 -0.82 10.21 -20.87
C PHE A 80 0.04 8.94 -20.72
N SER A 81 1.20 9.07 -20.09
CA SER A 81 2.08 7.94 -19.81
C SER A 81 1.69 7.22 -18.52
N SER A 82 1.46 5.91 -18.58
CA SER A 82 1.11 5.10 -17.42
C SER A 82 1.74 3.71 -17.42
N THR A 83 1.70 3.02 -16.29
CA THR A 83 2.11 1.62 -16.19
C THR A 83 0.91 0.77 -15.78
N VAL A 84 0.64 -0.28 -16.56
CA VAL A 84 -0.47 -1.20 -16.32
C VAL A 84 0.07 -2.52 -15.78
N TRP A 85 -0.42 -2.91 -14.61
CA TRP A 85 -0.15 -4.17 -13.93
C TRP A 85 -1.23 -5.16 -14.32
N VAL A 86 -0.97 -6.05 -15.27
CA VAL A 86 -2.01 -6.93 -15.84
C VAL A 86 -1.97 -8.28 -15.13
N PRO A 87 -3.03 -8.67 -14.40
CA PRO A 87 -3.12 -10.02 -13.86
C PRO A 87 -3.34 -11.03 -14.98
N SER A 88 -2.84 -12.24 -14.78
CA SER A 88 -3.06 -13.35 -15.71
C SER A 88 -4.56 -13.61 -15.92
N ASN A 89 -4.91 -14.06 -17.13
CA ASN A 89 -6.28 -14.50 -17.45
C ASN A 89 -6.82 -15.57 -16.48
N ILE A 90 -5.92 -16.40 -15.92
CA ILE A 90 -6.29 -17.41 -14.91
C ILE A 90 -6.75 -16.73 -13.61
N ALA A 91 -6.04 -15.68 -13.16
CA ALA A 91 -6.38 -14.95 -11.95
C ALA A 91 -7.72 -14.20 -12.09
N LEU A 92 -7.96 -13.54 -13.23
CA LEU A 92 -9.18 -12.77 -13.47
C LEU A 92 -10.44 -13.62 -13.60
N ARG A 93 -10.34 -14.80 -14.24
CA ARG A 93 -11.49 -15.72 -14.38
C ARG A 93 -12.04 -16.19 -13.05
N ARG A 94 -11.23 -16.20 -11.98
CA ARG A 94 -11.68 -16.56 -10.63
C ARG A 94 -12.57 -15.48 -9.98
N LEU A 95 -12.54 -14.24 -10.47
CA LEU A 95 -13.24 -13.10 -9.87
C LEU A 95 -14.43 -12.60 -10.71
N ARG A 96 -14.49 -12.91 -12.01
CA ARG A 96 -15.33 -12.21 -12.98
C ARG A 96 -16.84 -12.28 -12.74
N ASN A 97 -17.33 -13.34 -12.08
CA ASN A 97 -18.77 -13.59 -12.00
C ASN A 97 -19.50 -12.73 -10.95
N GLU A 98 -18.80 -11.92 -10.16
CA GLU A 98 -19.38 -11.29 -8.95
C GLU A 98 -19.14 -9.77 -8.86
N LEU A 99 -18.53 -9.12 -9.86
CA LEU A 99 -18.11 -7.73 -9.74
C LEU A 99 -19.14 -6.73 -10.30
N SER A 100 -19.51 -5.75 -9.47
CA SER A 100 -20.25 -4.57 -9.91
C SER A 100 -19.40 -3.64 -10.80
N GLU A 101 -20.02 -2.67 -11.47
CA GLU A 101 -19.27 -1.67 -12.26
C GLU A 101 -18.33 -0.83 -11.39
N GLU A 102 -18.71 -0.53 -10.15
CA GLU A 102 -17.86 0.17 -9.18
C GLU A 102 -16.65 -0.69 -8.79
N ASP A 103 -16.86 -1.98 -8.56
CA ASP A 103 -15.77 -2.92 -8.23
C ASP A 103 -14.78 -3.08 -9.39
N ILE A 104 -15.28 -3.07 -10.62
CA ILE A 104 -14.45 -3.14 -11.83
C ILE A 104 -13.61 -1.88 -11.97
N LEU A 105 -14.21 -0.70 -11.81
CA LEU A 105 -13.47 0.56 -11.85
C LEU A 105 -12.39 0.59 -10.76
N ALA A 106 -12.75 0.21 -9.53
CA ALA A 106 -11.81 0.12 -8.41
C ALA A 106 -10.70 -0.90 -8.69
N LEU A 107 -11.02 -2.04 -9.33
CA LEU A 107 -10.03 -3.03 -9.76
C LEU A 107 -9.07 -2.43 -10.78
N LEU A 108 -9.57 -1.86 -11.87
CA LEU A 108 -8.73 -1.28 -12.92
C LEU A 108 -7.84 -0.17 -12.36
N GLN A 109 -8.36 0.73 -11.53
CA GLN A 109 -7.60 1.80 -10.91
C GLN A 109 -6.47 1.29 -9.99
N ARG A 110 -6.67 0.17 -9.30
CA ARG A 110 -5.61 -0.45 -8.48
C ARG A 110 -4.49 -1.06 -9.32
N HIS A 111 -4.77 -1.36 -10.59
CA HIS A 111 -3.85 -2.00 -11.52
C HIS A 111 -3.20 -1.01 -12.49
N ILE A 112 -3.41 0.29 -12.34
CA ILE A 112 -2.82 1.32 -13.20
C ILE A 112 -2.08 2.32 -12.32
N SER A 113 -0.81 2.58 -12.63
CA SER A 113 0.00 3.62 -12.01
C SER A 113 0.13 4.82 -12.96
N PRO A 114 -0.07 6.08 -12.48
CA PRO A 114 -0.07 7.29 -13.32
C PRO A 114 1.34 7.75 -13.73
N CYS A 115 2.26 6.83 -13.94
CA CYS A 115 3.64 7.12 -14.30
C CYS A 115 4.29 5.92 -15.01
N PHE A 116 5.36 6.21 -15.74
CA PHE A 116 6.22 5.22 -16.37
C PHE A 116 7.14 4.58 -15.32
N LEU A 117 6.95 3.28 -15.04
CA LEU A 117 7.60 2.55 -13.96
C LEU A 117 8.34 1.32 -14.46
N PRO A 118 9.56 1.49 -15.01
CA PRO A 118 10.39 0.38 -15.38
C PRO A 118 10.91 -0.34 -14.13
N ILE A 119 11.20 -1.63 -14.25
CA ILE A 119 11.71 -2.42 -13.12
C ILE A 119 12.97 -1.80 -12.52
N SER A 120 13.88 -1.27 -13.35
CA SER A 120 15.11 -0.61 -12.89
C SER A 120 14.84 0.54 -11.92
N PHE A 121 13.76 1.31 -12.13
CA PHE A 121 13.32 2.35 -11.21
C PHE A 121 12.76 1.75 -9.92
N LEU A 122 11.92 0.72 -10.03
CA LEU A 122 11.27 0.07 -8.89
C LEU A 122 12.26 -0.59 -7.91
N LEU A 123 13.45 -0.96 -8.37
CA LEU A 123 14.52 -1.42 -7.46
C LEU A 123 15.05 -0.32 -6.53
N THR A 124 14.92 0.94 -6.91
CA THR A 124 15.35 2.11 -6.11
C THR A 124 14.20 2.78 -5.38
N ALA A 125 13.01 2.79 -5.97
CA ALA A 125 11.78 3.36 -5.45
C ALA A 125 10.67 2.30 -5.48
N PRO A 126 10.67 1.35 -4.52
CA PRO A 126 9.82 0.16 -4.58
C PRO A 126 8.34 0.45 -4.29
N THR A 127 8.01 1.59 -3.69
CA THR A 127 6.64 1.94 -3.34
C THR A 127 6.13 3.05 -4.25
N VAL A 128 5.08 2.75 -5.00
CA VAL A 128 4.55 3.62 -6.06
C VAL A 128 3.02 3.70 -5.97
N ASP A 129 2.49 4.81 -6.46
CA ASP A 129 1.05 5.10 -6.41
C ASP A 129 0.30 4.39 -7.53
N THR A 130 -0.98 4.12 -7.31
CA THR A 130 -1.94 3.70 -8.33
C THR A 130 -2.99 4.79 -8.55
N LEU A 131 -3.85 4.63 -9.56
CA LEU A 131 -4.98 5.53 -9.80
C LEU A 131 -6.07 5.40 -8.72
N PHE A 132 -6.04 4.35 -7.90
CA PHE A 132 -7.08 4.09 -6.92
C PHE A 132 -6.94 5.00 -5.70
N TYR A 133 -8.00 5.74 -5.39
CA TYR A 133 -8.10 6.60 -4.21
C TYR A 133 -9.31 6.19 -3.37
N PRO A 134 -9.13 5.29 -2.38
CA PRO A 134 -10.22 4.86 -1.52
C PRO A 134 -10.52 5.89 -0.43
N ASP A 135 -11.80 6.07 -0.09
CA ASP A 135 -12.24 7.05 0.90
C ASP A 135 -11.63 6.83 2.29
N ARG A 136 -11.39 5.56 2.64
CA ARG A 136 -10.86 5.11 3.93
C ARG A 136 -9.34 5.05 4.00
N LEU A 137 -8.64 5.62 3.02
CA LEU A 137 -7.18 5.75 3.03
C LEU A 137 -6.79 7.23 3.04
N ASN A 138 -5.69 7.54 3.73
CA ASN A 138 -5.10 8.88 3.76
C ASN A 138 -4.30 9.20 2.48
N GLY A 139 -4.89 8.96 1.30
CA GLY A 139 -4.26 9.22 0.00
C GLY A 139 -4.54 8.13 -1.04
N THR A 140 -3.76 8.15 -2.12
CA THR A 140 -3.75 7.11 -3.15
C THR A 140 -3.32 5.77 -2.56
N GLN A 141 -3.92 4.68 -3.05
CA GLN A 141 -3.44 3.36 -2.77
C GLN A 141 -2.06 3.19 -3.42
N ARG A 142 -1.10 2.71 -2.63
CA ARG A 142 0.24 2.40 -3.12
C ARG A 142 0.44 0.91 -3.21
N ILE A 143 1.19 0.48 -4.22
CA ILE A 143 1.72 -0.87 -4.34
C ILE A 143 3.21 -0.85 -3.95
N THR A 144 3.73 -2.00 -3.51
CA THR A 144 5.15 -2.14 -3.21
C THR A 144 5.73 -3.32 -3.97
N VAL A 145 6.76 -3.08 -4.76
CA VAL A 145 7.45 -4.06 -5.60
C VAL A 145 8.79 -4.38 -4.96
N ARG A 146 9.07 -5.68 -4.73
CA ARG A 146 10.32 -6.12 -4.11
C ARG A 146 10.88 -7.36 -4.76
N PRO A 147 12.22 -7.52 -4.83
CA PRO A 147 12.82 -8.80 -5.12
C PRO A 147 12.40 -9.88 -4.12
N SER A 148 12.14 -11.07 -4.63
CA SER A 148 11.87 -12.30 -3.91
C SER A 148 12.62 -13.45 -4.59
N LEU A 149 12.62 -14.64 -3.98
CA LEU A 149 13.26 -15.84 -4.54
C LEU A 149 12.65 -16.23 -5.91
N ASN A 150 11.37 -15.92 -6.12
CA ASN A 150 10.62 -16.28 -7.33
C ASN A 150 10.53 -15.12 -8.35
N GLY A 151 11.36 -14.08 -8.21
CA GLY A 151 11.31 -12.87 -9.05
C GLY A 151 10.76 -11.67 -8.30
N LEU A 152 10.19 -10.71 -9.02
CA LEU A 152 9.65 -9.49 -8.41
C LEU A 152 8.26 -9.74 -7.86
N CYS A 153 8.06 -9.35 -6.61
CA CYS A 153 6.81 -9.52 -5.90
C CYS A 153 6.14 -8.18 -5.64
N VAL A 154 4.88 -8.04 -6.06
CA VAL A 154 4.02 -6.90 -5.80
C VAL A 154 3.15 -7.20 -4.57
N ASN A 155 3.19 -6.31 -3.58
CA ASN A 155 2.47 -6.41 -2.31
C ASN A 155 2.72 -7.70 -1.52
N SER A 156 3.86 -8.36 -1.73
CA SER A 156 4.26 -9.63 -1.08
C SER A 156 3.47 -10.87 -1.50
N HIS A 157 2.55 -10.78 -2.46
CA HIS A 157 1.71 -11.90 -2.89
C HIS A 157 1.71 -12.14 -4.40
N ALA A 158 1.61 -11.10 -5.21
CA ALA A 158 1.60 -11.23 -6.67
C ALA A 158 3.04 -11.25 -7.19
N THR A 159 3.34 -12.16 -8.12
CA THR A 159 4.64 -12.27 -8.78
C THR A 159 4.54 -11.72 -10.20
N VAL A 160 5.49 -10.87 -10.59
CA VAL A 160 5.63 -10.39 -11.96
C VAL A 160 6.17 -11.54 -12.82
N ILE A 161 5.41 -11.91 -13.85
CA ILE A 161 5.73 -12.98 -14.81
C ILE A 161 6.50 -12.41 -15.99
N GLU A 162 6.00 -11.31 -16.55
CA GLU A 162 6.65 -10.59 -17.66
C GLU A 162 6.70 -9.11 -17.31
N GLN A 163 7.76 -8.44 -17.74
CA GLN A 163 8.09 -7.10 -17.26
C GLN A 163 8.62 -6.23 -18.39
N ASP A 164 8.46 -4.92 -18.21
CA ASP A 164 9.01 -3.87 -19.08
C ASP A 164 8.53 -3.96 -20.54
N HIS A 165 7.27 -4.36 -20.79
CA HIS A 165 6.69 -4.28 -22.14
C HIS A 165 6.43 -2.83 -22.49
N LEU A 166 7.33 -2.25 -23.29
CA LEU A 166 7.26 -0.88 -23.74
C LEU A 166 6.22 -0.69 -24.85
N VAL A 167 5.35 0.31 -24.68
CA VAL A 167 4.33 0.72 -25.63
C VAL A 167 4.34 2.25 -25.80
N ALA A 168 3.60 2.78 -26.77
CA ALA A 168 3.62 4.20 -27.15
C ALA A 168 3.39 5.16 -25.97
N ASN A 169 2.46 4.80 -25.08
CA ASN A 169 2.02 5.62 -23.96
C ASN A 169 2.23 4.95 -22.60
N GLY A 170 3.22 4.06 -22.45
CA GLY A 170 3.45 3.43 -21.16
C GLY A 170 4.25 2.14 -21.11
N LEU A 171 4.04 1.41 -20.01
CA LEU A 171 4.56 0.06 -19.77
C LEU A 171 3.46 -0.91 -19.39
N VAL A 172 3.65 -2.17 -19.74
CA VAL A 172 2.85 -3.28 -19.24
C VAL A 172 3.75 -4.26 -18.47
N HIS A 173 3.30 -4.64 -17.28
CA HIS A 173 3.87 -5.74 -16.49
C HIS A 173 2.80 -6.80 -16.29
N LEU A 174 3.05 -8.04 -16.67
CA LEU A 174 2.14 -9.17 -16.43
C LEU A 174 2.45 -9.80 -15.08
N MET A 175 1.41 -10.18 -14.33
CA MET A 175 1.56 -10.79 -13.01
C MET A 175 0.59 -11.95 -12.78
N ASP A 176 0.92 -12.83 -11.85
CA ASP A 176 0.19 -14.07 -11.60
C ASP A 176 -1.14 -13.89 -10.84
N GLN A 177 -1.34 -12.74 -10.18
CA GLN A 177 -2.45 -12.51 -9.25
C GLN A 177 -3.05 -11.11 -9.41
N VAL A 178 -4.32 -10.99 -9.01
CA VAL A 178 -5.03 -9.72 -8.95
C VAL A 178 -4.63 -8.98 -7.67
N LEU A 179 -4.32 -7.69 -7.78
CA LEU A 179 -4.11 -6.84 -6.61
C LEU A 179 -5.43 -6.72 -5.86
N SER A 180 -5.49 -7.21 -4.62
CA SER A 180 -6.66 -7.09 -3.74
C SER A 180 -6.77 -5.70 -3.09
N PRO A 181 -7.95 -5.30 -2.59
CA PRO A 181 -8.07 -4.12 -1.73
C PRO A 181 -7.18 -4.27 -0.50
N ARG A 182 -6.69 -3.14 0.03
CA ARG A 182 -5.95 -3.16 1.29
C ARG A 182 -6.90 -3.62 2.42
N PRO A 183 -6.49 -4.54 3.31
CA PRO A 183 -7.34 -4.97 4.42
C PRO A 183 -7.48 -3.86 5.46
N THR A 184 -8.52 -3.93 6.27
CA THR A 184 -8.63 -3.13 7.49
C THR A 184 -7.60 -3.60 8.52
N ILE A 185 -7.27 -2.78 9.53
CA ILE A 185 -6.33 -3.22 10.59
C ILE A 185 -6.88 -4.46 11.31
N GLY A 186 -8.19 -4.51 11.60
CA GLY A 186 -8.83 -5.66 12.23
C GLY A 186 -8.74 -6.92 11.38
N ALA A 187 -9.08 -6.83 10.08
CA ALA A 187 -8.99 -7.95 9.16
C ALA A 187 -7.53 -8.43 8.98
N PHE A 188 -6.58 -7.49 8.89
CA PHE A 188 -5.16 -7.81 8.83
C PHE A 188 -4.70 -8.57 10.08
N LEU A 189 -5.03 -8.06 11.28
CA LEU A 189 -4.69 -8.73 12.53
C LEU A 189 -5.30 -10.12 12.62
N ALA A 190 -6.55 -10.31 12.18
CA ALA A 190 -7.21 -11.62 12.20
C ALA A 190 -6.57 -12.63 11.22
N ALA A 191 -5.96 -12.15 10.13
CA ALA A 191 -5.31 -12.99 9.13
C ALA A 191 -3.85 -13.37 9.48
N LEU A 192 -3.26 -12.76 10.51
CA LEU A 192 -1.90 -13.10 10.94
C LEU A 192 -1.81 -14.52 11.50
N PRO A 193 -0.71 -15.26 11.23
CA PRO A 193 -0.55 -16.63 11.68
C PRO A 193 -0.49 -16.71 13.22
N PRO A 194 -1.39 -17.45 13.88
CA PRO A 194 -1.41 -17.53 15.34
C PRO A 194 -0.11 -18.07 15.94
N SER A 195 0.62 -18.93 15.23
CA SER A 195 1.93 -19.46 15.66
C SER A 195 2.91 -18.36 16.06
N ASP A 196 2.84 -17.21 15.39
CA ASP A 196 3.79 -16.11 15.54
C ASP A 196 3.20 -14.87 16.22
N PHE A 197 1.88 -14.74 16.33
CA PHE A 197 1.21 -13.50 16.77
C PHE A 197 0.04 -13.67 17.77
N ASP A 198 -0.25 -14.89 18.25
CA ASP A 198 -1.38 -15.14 19.15
C ASP A 198 -1.37 -14.32 20.45
N LEU A 199 -0.21 -14.03 21.03
CA LEU A 199 -0.09 -13.24 22.27
C LEU A 199 -0.60 -11.81 22.06
N PHE A 200 -0.17 -11.16 20.98
CA PHE A 200 -0.65 -9.81 20.64
C PHE A 200 -2.13 -9.82 20.28
N GLN A 201 -2.56 -10.77 19.45
CA GLN A 201 -3.97 -10.90 19.04
C GLN A 201 -4.88 -11.08 20.27
N SER A 202 -4.46 -11.90 21.23
CA SER A 202 -5.22 -12.14 22.47
C SER A 202 -5.27 -10.90 23.36
N ALA A 203 -4.14 -10.19 23.52
CA ALA A 203 -4.09 -8.94 24.27
C ALA A 203 -5.00 -7.86 23.66
N VAL A 204 -5.03 -7.75 22.32
CA VAL A 204 -5.94 -6.84 21.61
C VAL A 204 -7.41 -7.24 21.80
N LYS A 205 -7.74 -8.53 21.77
CA LYS A 205 -9.11 -9.04 22.04
C LYS A 205 -9.60 -8.74 23.45
N GLN A 206 -8.72 -8.75 24.45
CA GLN A 206 -9.06 -8.43 25.83
C GLN A 206 -9.26 -6.93 26.09
N SER A 207 -8.77 -6.06 25.19
CA SER A 207 -8.82 -4.62 25.37
C SER A 207 -9.92 -3.98 24.53
N GLU A 208 -11.11 -3.80 25.12
CA GLU A 208 -12.26 -3.17 24.45
C GLU A 208 -11.91 -1.80 23.86
N ALA A 209 -11.13 -0.97 24.56
CA ALA A 209 -10.73 0.33 24.01
C ALA A 209 -9.86 0.22 22.75
N VAL A 210 -9.07 -0.86 22.61
CA VAL A 210 -8.28 -1.09 21.39
C VAL A 210 -9.20 -1.62 20.30
N GLN A 211 -10.14 -2.52 20.60
CA GLN A 211 -11.15 -2.97 19.62
C GLN A 211 -11.95 -1.79 19.05
N ASN A 212 -12.47 -0.94 19.92
CA ASN A 212 -13.18 0.29 19.54
C ASN A 212 -12.29 1.22 18.70
N ILE A 213 -10.97 1.19 18.92
CA ILE A 213 -10.03 1.92 18.08
C ILE A 213 -9.91 1.26 16.71
N LEU A 214 -9.84 -0.06 16.63
CA LEU A 214 -9.67 -0.76 15.36
C LEU A 214 -10.93 -0.70 14.48
N GLU A 215 -12.11 -0.64 15.10
CA GLU A 215 -13.44 -0.61 14.46
C GLU A 215 -13.98 0.81 14.20
N ASP A 216 -13.19 1.84 14.48
CA ASP A 216 -13.61 3.23 14.32
C ASP A 216 -13.64 3.65 12.84
N GLU A 217 -14.82 3.54 12.24
CA GLU A 217 -15.15 3.90 10.86
C GLU A 217 -14.91 5.39 10.53
N SER A 218 -14.77 6.27 11.53
CA SER A 218 -14.52 7.71 11.29
C SER A 218 -13.10 8.01 10.78
N ARG A 219 -12.23 7.00 10.80
CA ARG A 219 -10.81 7.15 10.50
C ARG A 219 -10.50 6.96 9.03
N ARG A 220 -9.36 7.55 8.61
CA ARG A 220 -8.85 7.45 7.25
C ARG A 220 -7.41 6.93 7.24
N GLY A 221 -7.27 5.65 6.92
CA GLY A 221 -6.01 4.92 6.94
C GLY A 221 -5.44 4.69 8.33
N GLY A 222 -4.55 3.70 8.43
CA GLY A 222 -3.84 3.45 9.67
C GLY A 222 -2.68 2.50 9.49
N THR A 223 -1.80 2.50 10.48
CA THR A 223 -0.67 1.58 10.55
C THR A 223 -0.68 0.90 11.90
N ILE A 224 -0.53 -0.42 11.89
CA ILE A 224 -0.30 -1.18 13.11
C ILE A 224 1.10 -1.80 13.07
N PHE A 225 1.80 -1.71 14.20
CA PHE A 225 3.05 -2.41 14.43
C PHE A 225 2.74 -3.67 15.25
N VAL A 226 2.84 -4.84 14.64
CA VAL A 226 2.47 -6.08 15.34
C VAL A 226 3.74 -6.78 15.83
N PRO A 227 3.99 -6.80 17.15
CA PRO A 227 5.08 -7.57 17.73
C PRO A 227 4.81 -9.08 17.63
N THR A 228 5.87 -9.86 17.43
CA THR A 228 5.79 -11.32 17.42
C THR A 228 5.66 -11.88 18.84
N ASN A 229 5.28 -13.15 18.92
CA ASN A 229 5.27 -13.93 20.16
C ASN A 229 6.65 -13.96 20.83
N GLU A 230 7.73 -14.03 20.04
CA GLU A 230 9.09 -13.96 20.55
C GLU A 230 9.39 -12.59 21.19
N ALA A 231 8.94 -11.49 20.58
CA ALA A 231 9.08 -10.16 21.14
C ALA A 231 8.36 -10.01 22.50
N PHE A 232 7.19 -10.64 22.66
CA PHE A 232 6.50 -10.72 23.95
C PHE A 232 7.27 -11.54 24.98
N ARG A 233 7.79 -12.72 24.60
CA ARG A 233 8.56 -13.60 25.50
C ARG A 233 9.88 -12.99 25.95
N LYS A 234 10.41 -12.01 25.24
CA LYS A 234 11.60 -11.23 25.64
C LYS A 234 11.32 -10.23 26.77
N LEU A 235 10.06 -10.00 27.13
CA LEU A 235 9.73 -9.17 28.30
C LEU A 235 10.17 -9.89 29.59
N PRO A 236 10.71 -9.16 30.58
CA PRO A 236 10.95 -9.71 31.90
C PRO A 236 9.69 -10.35 32.49
N GLU A 237 9.85 -11.47 33.18
CA GLU A 237 8.73 -12.24 33.74
C GLU A 237 7.82 -11.37 34.63
N ASP A 238 8.43 -10.51 35.46
CA ASP A 238 7.71 -9.59 36.33
C ASP A 238 6.87 -8.54 35.58
N VAL A 239 7.37 -8.04 34.44
CA VAL A 239 6.64 -7.14 33.54
C VAL A 239 5.53 -7.89 32.84
N HIS A 240 5.81 -9.11 32.37
CA HIS A 240 4.83 -9.95 31.70
C HIS A 240 3.65 -10.25 32.64
N THR A 241 3.93 -10.78 33.85
CA THR A 241 2.88 -11.05 34.85
C THR A 241 2.09 -9.79 35.20
N PHE A 242 2.76 -8.63 35.37
CA PHE A 242 2.07 -7.38 35.67
C PHE A 242 1.14 -6.95 34.53
N LEU A 243 1.60 -6.93 33.28
CA LEU A 243 0.80 -6.47 32.14
C LEU A 243 -0.49 -7.27 31.96
N PHE A 244 -0.47 -8.57 32.29
CA PHE A 244 -1.61 -9.47 32.19
C PHE A 244 -2.37 -9.67 33.52
N SER A 245 -2.07 -8.88 34.55
CA SER A 245 -2.86 -8.83 35.78
C SER A 245 -3.93 -7.73 35.73
N ASP A 246 -4.91 -7.79 36.62
CA ASP A 246 -5.96 -6.77 36.74
C ASP A 246 -5.37 -5.37 37.00
N GLU A 247 -4.29 -5.29 37.78
CA GLU A 247 -3.58 -4.03 38.07
C GLU A 247 -2.86 -3.46 36.85
N GLY A 248 -2.37 -4.31 35.94
CA GLY A 248 -1.66 -3.89 34.75
C GLY A 248 -2.52 -3.70 33.50
N ALA A 249 -3.82 -4.04 33.55
CA ALA A 249 -4.72 -3.93 32.41
C ALA A 249 -4.71 -2.54 31.74
N ILE A 250 -4.65 -1.47 32.52
CA ILE A 250 -4.54 -0.08 32.02
C ILE A 250 -3.21 0.14 31.29
N SER A 251 -2.12 -0.43 31.82
CA SER A 251 -0.78 -0.35 31.22
C SER A 251 -0.70 -1.15 29.93
N LEU A 252 -1.31 -2.34 29.89
CA LEU A 252 -1.42 -3.16 28.68
C LEU A 252 -2.22 -2.43 27.61
N GLN A 253 -3.36 -1.84 27.95
CA GLN A 253 -4.14 -1.03 27.01
C GLN A 253 -3.32 0.13 26.44
N ALA A 254 -2.59 0.87 27.28
CA ALA A 254 -1.73 1.97 26.82
C ALA A 254 -0.61 1.47 25.88
N LEU A 255 -0.02 0.31 26.19
CA LEU A 255 0.99 -0.34 25.35
C LEU A 255 0.41 -0.77 23.99
N LEU A 256 -0.77 -1.37 23.96
CA LEU A 256 -1.42 -1.79 22.71
C LEU A 256 -1.79 -0.58 21.84
N ARG A 257 -2.35 0.49 22.44
CA ARG A 257 -2.65 1.73 21.73
C ARG A 257 -1.43 2.36 21.07
N TYR A 258 -0.26 2.21 21.69
CA TYR A 258 0.99 2.74 21.16
C TYR A 258 1.44 2.04 19.86
N HIS A 259 1.03 0.79 19.64
CA HIS A 259 1.28 0.04 18.42
C HIS A 259 0.36 0.46 17.26
N VAL A 260 -0.66 1.28 17.51
CA VAL A 260 -1.59 1.77 16.50
C VAL A 260 -1.27 3.23 16.17
N VAL A 261 -1.08 3.51 14.88
CA VAL A 261 -1.00 4.86 14.33
C VAL A 261 -2.29 5.11 13.55
N SER A 262 -3.19 5.87 14.16
CA SER A 262 -4.46 6.27 13.55
C SER A 262 -4.26 7.34 12.48
N ASN A 263 -5.12 7.32 11.45
CA ASN A 263 -5.20 8.33 10.39
C ASN A 263 -3.92 8.51 9.54
N GLN A 264 -3.02 7.53 9.58
CA GLN A 264 -1.77 7.56 8.82
C GLN A 264 -1.38 6.15 8.36
N SER A 265 -1.40 5.94 7.04
CA SER A 265 -0.82 4.75 6.41
C SER A 265 0.64 4.99 6.09
N LEU A 266 1.52 4.29 6.80
CA LEU A 266 2.94 4.37 6.63
C LEU A 266 3.39 3.25 5.70
N TYR A 267 4.19 3.63 4.71
CA TYR A 267 4.86 2.70 3.83
C TYR A 267 6.33 2.70 4.19
N SER A 268 6.96 1.54 4.15
CA SER A 268 8.40 1.41 4.25
C SER A 268 9.03 2.11 3.03
N ILE A 269 9.45 3.35 3.19
CA ILE A 269 10.21 4.05 2.15
C ILE A 269 11.66 3.58 2.30
N VAL A 270 12.23 2.97 1.26
CA VAL A 270 13.68 2.95 1.11
C VAL A 270 14.07 4.36 0.68
N SER A 271 14.16 5.30 1.62
CA SER A 271 14.60 6.64 1.31
C SER A 271 16.13 6.68 1.33
N THR A 272 16.75 6.37 0.20
CA THR A 272 18.00 7.05 -0.19
C THR A 272 17.66 8.39 -0.85
N ILE A 273 16.70 9.13 -0.29
CA ILE A 273 16.40 10.50 -0.72
C ILE A 273 16.86 11.43 0.40
N ARG A 274 18.08 11.91 0.25
CA ARG A 274 18.66 13.00 1.02
C ARG A 274 18.04 14.34 0.57
N THR A 275 16.73 14.52 0.78
CA THR A 275 16.13 15.85 0.68
C THR A 275 16.18 16.50 2.06
N ARG A 276 16.90 17.63 2.15
CA ARG A 276 16.93 18.51 3.33
C ARG A 276 15.55 19.13 3.55
N ARG A 277 14.63 18.37 4.16
CA ARG A 277 13.53 18.79 5.05
C ARG A 277 12.60 17.59 5.21
N GLN A 278 12.52 17.10 6.45
CA GLN A 278 11.70 15.98 6.90
C GLN A 278 12.08 14.60 6.37
N SER A 279 13.29 14.15 6.72
CA SER A 279 13.48 12.74 7.03
C SER A 279 12.60 12.41 8.24
N ILE A 280 11.43 11.79 8.05
CA ILE A 280 10.73 11.16 9.16
C ILE A 280 11.50 9.89 9.50
N SER A 281 12.59 10.08 10.22
CA SER A 281 13.25 9.02 10.92
C SER A 281 12.31 8.62 12.05
N TYR A 282 11.50 7.59 11.84
CA TYR A 282 10.80 6.90 12.94
C TYR A 282 11.80 6.14 13.85
N ARG A 283 13.08 6.55 13.90
CA ARG A 283 13.98 6.19 15.00
C ARG A 283 13.42 6.79 16.29
N CYS A 284 12.91 5.92 17.14
CA CYS A 284 13.02 6.06 18.60
C CYS A 284 12.45 7.33 19.27
N GLN A 285 11.64 8.18 18.64
CA GLN A 285 11.04 9.31 19.37
C GLN A 285 9.88 8.91 20.28
N LYS A 286 9.25 7.76 20.03
CA LYS A 286 8.07 7.31 20.78
C LYS A 286 8.44 6.30 21.89
N LEU A 287 9.64 5.70 21.86
CA LEU A 287 10.14 4.72 22.87
C LEU A 287 10.22 5.30 24.29
N HIS A 288 10.28 6.63 24.42
CA HIS A 288 10.37 7.34 25.70
C HIS A 288 9.10 7.22 26.57
N LEU A 289 7.94 6.84 26.01
CA LEU A 289 6.68 6.86 26.75
C LEU A 289 6.40 5.55 27.52
N ILE A 290 6.81 4.38 27.01
CA ILE A 290 6.71 3.09 27.72
C ILE A 290 7.45 3.17 29.07
N ILE A 291 8.58 3.88 29.08
CA ILE A 291 9.41 4.13 30.26
C ILE A 291 8.64 4.89 31.32
N ARG A 292 7.77 5.85 30.98
CA ARG A 292 7.08 6.67 32.01
C ARG A 292 5.99 5.91 32.75
N PHE A 293 5.39 4.89 32.14
CA PHE A 293 4.26 4.14 32.72
C PHE A 293 4.67 2.82 33.39
N LEU A 294 5.91 2.34 33.19
CA LEU A 294 6.45 1.22 33.95
C LEU A 294 7.00 1.67 35.31
N PRO A 295 6.87 0.84 36.37
CA PRO A 295 7.57 1.02 37.63
C PRO A 295 9.07 1.28 37.38
N LEU A 296 9.69 2.17 38.15
CA LEU A 296 11.06 2.67 37.93
C LEU A 296 12.10 1.55 37.67
N ARG A 297 11.90 0.38 38.28
CA ARG A 297 12.77 -0.80 38.18
C ARG A 297 12.75 -1.54 36.83
N HIS A 298 11.72 -1.40 35.99
CA HIS A 298 11.61 -2.16 34.71
C HIS A 298 11.90 -1.31 33.45
N ARG A 299 12.20 -0.03 33.63
CA ARG A 299 12.37 0.97 32.56
C ARG A 299 13.52 0.69 31.58
N ARG A 300 14.63 0.11 32.04
CA ARG A 300 15.83 -0.12 31.22
C ARG A 300 15.72 -1.34 30.29
N ILE A 301 14.90 -2.33 30.65
CA ILE A 301 14.87 -3.62 29.94
C ILE A 301 13.98 -3.54 28.69
N ALA A 302 12.85 -2.83 28.77
CA ALA A 302 11.94 -2.62 27.64
C ALA A 302 12.60 -1.88 26.45
N CYS A 303 13.51 -0.94 26.69
CA CYS A 303 14.19 -0.16 25.64
C CYS A 303 15.00 -1.02 24.65
N GLY A 304 15.57 -2.15 25.08
CA GLY A 304 16.45 -2.98 24.26
C GLY A 304 15.73 -3.90 23.28
N VAL A 305 14.55 -4.39 23.66
CA VAL A 305 13.81 -5.45 22.94
C VAL A 305 13.07 -4.92 21.71
N TYR A 306 12.44 -3.74 21.81
CA TYR A 306 11.56 -3.18 20.77
C TYR A 306 12.29 -2.52 19.57
N SER A 307 13.54 -2.85 19.28
CA SER A 307 14.31 -2.17 18.22
C SER A 307 14.57 -2.99 16.95
N ARG A 308 14.19 -4.28 16.91
CA ARG A 308 14.62 -5.19 15.83
C ARG A 308 13.54 -6.05 15.15
N GLU A 309 12.30 -6.09 15.65
CA GLU A 309 11.31 -7.10 15.23
C GLU A 309 9.90 -6.50 15.07
N PHE A 310 9.73 -5.55 14.14
CA PHE A 310 8.40 -5.08 13.77
C PHE A 310 8.08 -5.40 12.32
N VAL A 311 6.86 -5.89 12.11
CA VAL A 311 6.24 -5.94 10.79
C VAL A 311 5.26 -4.77 10.72
N ALA A 312 5.50 -3.85 9.79
CA ALA A 312 4.65 -2.68 9.58
C ALA A 312 3.84 -2.88 8.29
N PHE A 313 2.51 -2.79 8.40
CA PHE A 313 1.62 -2.86 7.25
C PHE A 313 0.70 -1.63 7.18
N PRO A 314 0.61 -0.98 6.01
CA PRO A 314 -0.41 0.03 5.75
C PRO A 314 -1.75 -0.67 5.50
N CYS A 315 -2.78 -0.25 6.23
CA CYS A 315 -4.12 -0.82 6.19
C CYS A 315 -5.17 0.28 5.92
N LEU A 316 -6.33 -0.13 5.38
CA LEU A 316 -7.53 0.72 5.39
C LEU A 316 -8.04 0.84 6.84
N CYS A 317 -8.82 1.89 7.11
CA CYS A 317 -9.66 1.89 8.31
C CYS A 317 -10.82 0.92 8.16
N ALA A 318 -11.34 0.45 9.31
CA ALA A 318 -12.50 -0.43 9.38
C ALA A 318 -13.61 0.09 8.48
#